data_AF-A0A382MHU2-F1
#
_entry.id   AF-A0A382MHU2-F1
#
_cell.length_a   1.000
_cell.length_b   1.000
_cell.length_c   1.000
_cell.angle_alpha   90.00
_cell.angle_beta   90.00
_cell.angle_gamma   90.00
#
_symmetry.space_group_name_H-M   'P 1'
#
loop_
_entity.id
_entity.type
_entity.pdbx_description
1 polymer ?
#
loop_
_entity_poly.entity_id
_entity_poly.type
_entity_poly.pdbx_seq_one_letter_code
_entity_poly.pdbx_strand_id
1 'polypeptide(L)' 'NGPDSGVGHIACAVKTPVISFFSVDKPERCRPWGESVICIKGLNNDARNILVEDVNLAIREILNE' A
#
# COMPACT_ATOMS: atom_id res chain seq x y z
N ASN A 1 3.34 16.02 -0.85
CA ASN A 1 2.55 15.13 -1.73
C ASN A 1 2.90 13.71 -1.35
N GLY A 2 2.08 13.10 -0.49
CA GLY A 2 2.22 11.69 -0.11
C GLY A 2 1.91 10.79 -1.31
N PRO A 3 2.27 9.49 -1.28
CA PRO A 3 1.93 8.55 -2.34
C PRO A 3 0.40 8.59 -2.53
N ASP A 4 0.00 9.20 -3.64
CA ASP A 4 -1.35 9.68 -3.87
C ASP A 4 -2.32 8.52 -3.97
N SER A 5 -3.21 8.45 -2.98
CA SER A 5 -4.37 7.59 -2.90
C SER A 5 -5.13 7.42 -4.23
N GLY A 6 -5.19 8.41 -5.11
CA GLY A 6 -5.92 8.33 -6.37
C GLY A 6 -5.42 7.24 -7.33
N VAL A 7 -4.11 7.08 -7.52
CA VAL A 7 -3.56 6.11 -8.48
C VAL A 7 -3.72 4.68 -7.97
N GLY A 8 -3.57 4.48 -6.65
CA GLY A 8 -3.82 3.18 -6.02
C GLY A 8 -5.27 2.73 -6.18
N HIS A 9 -6.23 3.64 -6.08
CA HIS A 9 -7.65 3.31 -6.31
C HIS A 9 -7.94 2.97 -7.78
N ILE A 10 -7.32 3.66 -8.74
CA ILE A 10 -7.46 3.34 -10.17
C ILE A 10 -6.87 1.97 -10.49
N ALA A 11 -5.65 1.68 -10.01
CA ALA A 11 -5.00 0.39 -10.22
C ALA A 11 -5.84 -0.76 -9.65
N CYS A 12 -6.43 -0.56 -8.48
CA CYS A 12 -7.36 -1.50 -7.86
C CYS A 12 -8.62 -1.74 -8.71
N ALA A 13 -9.23 -0.68 -9.25
CA ALA A 13 -10.42 -0.77 -10.11
C ALA A 13 -10.18 -1.55 -11.42
N VAL A 14 -8.94 -1.54 -11.94
CA VAL A 14 -8.54 -2.31 -13.12
C VAL A 14 -7.89 -3.66 -12.77
N LYS A 15 -8.09 -4.16 -11.55
CA LYS A 15 -7.58 -5.45 -11.04
C LYS A 15 -6.06 -5.60 -11.10
N THR A 16 -5.33 -4.48 -11.02
CA THR A 16 -3.88 -4.50 -10.88
C THR A 16 -3.53 -4.59 -9.39
N PRO A 17 -2.66 -5.51 -8.96
CA PRO A 17 -2.22 -5.57 -7.58
C PRO A 17 -1.56 -4.26 -7.13
N VAL A 18 -1.88 -3.81 -5.92
CA VAL A 18 -1.44 -2.52 -5.39
C VAL A 18 -0.75 -2.68 -4.04
N ILE A 19 0.45 -2.13 -3.92
CA ILE A 19 1.11 -1.89 -2.63
C ILE A 19 1.00 -0.40 -2.31
N SER A 20 0.33 -0.06 -1.22
CA SER A 20 0.14 1.33 -0.78
C SER A 20 0.94 1.61 0.49
N PHE A 21 1.72 2.70 0.49
CA PHE A 21 2.55 3.11 1.61
C PHE A 21 1.89 4.24 2.41
N PHE A 22 1.73 4.03 3.71
CA PHE A 22 1.08 4.98 4.61
C PHE A 22 2.07 5.58 5.61
N SER A 23 1.98 6.91 5.79
CA SER A 23 2.66 7.66 6.84
C SER A 23 1.65 8.10 7.91
N VAL A 24 1.27 9.37 7.92
CA VAL A 24 0.31 10.00 8.84
C VAL A 24 -1.12 9.57 8.54
N ASP A 25 -1.39 9.23 7.29
CA ASP A 25 -2.70 8.77 6.85
C ASP A 25 -3.00 7.35 7.36
N LYS A 26 -4.25 7.17 7.75
CA LYS A 26 -4.76 5.92 8.31
C LYS A 26 -5.37 5.07 7.19
N PRO A 27 -4.81 3.90 6.86
CA PRO A 27 -5.33 3.04 5.78
C PRO A 27 -6.80 2.65 6.01
N GLU A 28 -7.26 2.63 7.27
CA GLU A 28 -8.66 2.37 7.63
C GLU A 28 -9.63 3.40 7.02
N ARG A 29 -9.15 4.59 6.66
CA ARG A 29 -9.98 5.67 6.10
C ARG A 29 -9.88 5.79 4.59
N CYS A 30 -8.73 5.46 3.99
CA CYS A 30 -8.43 5.82 2.60
C CYS A 30 -7.71 4.75 1.78
N ARG A 31 -7.57 3.52 2.28
CA ARG A 31 -6.99 2.43 1.48
C ARG A 31 -7.76 2.22 0.17
N PRO A 32 -7.07 1.83 -0.92
CA PRO A 32 -7.75 1.31 -2.10
C PRO A 32 -8.62 0.09 -1.72
N TRP A 33 -9.85 0.06 -2.22
CA TRP A 33 -10.79 -1.03 -1.95
C TRP A 33 -10.81 -2.01 -3.13
N GLY A 34 -10.27 -3.21 -2.92
CA GLY A 34 -10.35 -4.33 -3.85
C GLY A 34 -9.44 -5.49 -3.44
N GLU A 35 -9.42 -6.54 -4.26
CA GLU A 35 -8.99 -7.87 -3.85
C GLU A 35 -7.48 -7.98 -3.58
N SER A 36 -6.64 -7.32 -4.38
CA SER A 36 -5.17 -7.43 -4.27
C SER A 36 -4.53 -6.12 -3.82
N VAL A 37 -4.84 -5.68 -2.60
CA VAL A 37 -4.31 -4.44 -2.01
C VAL A 37 -3.59 -4.72 -0.69
N ILE A 38 -2.27 -4.51 -0.68
CA ILE A 38 -1.46 -4.56 0.54
C ILE A 38 -1.15 -3.14 0.99
N CYS A 39 -1.45 -2.84 2.25
CA CYS A 39 -1.16 -1.54 2.87
C CYS A 39 -0.02 -1.68 3.86
N ILE A 40 1.10 -0.98 3.64
CA ILE A 40 2.25 -0.96 4.54
C ILE A 40 2.29 0.39 5.24
N LYS A 41 2.36 0.37 6.58
CA LYS A 41 2.41 1.58 7.39
C LYS A 41 3.76 1.70 8.09
N GLY A 42 4.42 2.84 7.90
CA GLY A 42 5.68 3.10 8.59
C GLY A 42 5.50 3.36 10.08
N LEU A 43 6.48 2.94 10.88
CA LEU A 43 6.51 3.18 12.33
C LEU A 43 6.40 4.68 12.64
N ASN A 44 5.74 5.02 13.75
CA ASN A 44 5.48 6.40 14.19
C ASN A 44 4.71 7.26 13.17
N ASN A 45 3.95 6.62 12.27
CA ASN A 45 3.23 7.28 11.18
C ASN A 45 4.17 8.02 10.21
N ASP A 46 5.35 7.46 9.97
CA ASP A 46 6.35 8.02 9.06
C ASP A 46 6.77 6.98 8.03
N ALA A 47 6.46 7.24 6.75
CA ALA A 47 6.75 6.32 5.65
C ALA A 47 8.26 6.08 5.44
N ARG A 48 9.13 6.95 5.96
CA ARG A 48 10.60 6.73 5.91
C ARG A 48 11.05 5.56 6.78
N ASN A 49 10.19 5.13 7.71
CA ASN A 49 10.44 3.97 8.56
C ASN A 49 9.86 2.67 7.96
N ILE A 50 9.44 2.68 6.70
CA ILE A 50 9.05 1.47 5.99
C ILE A 50 10.33 0.75 5.55
N LEU A 51 10.51 -0.48 6.01
CA LEU A 51 11.68 -1.28 5.70
C LEU A 51 11.54 -1.89 4.30
N VAL A 52 12.67 -2.02 3.60
CA VAL A 52 12.69 -2.64 2.25
C VAL A 52 12.25 -4.10 2.31
N GLU A 53 12.55 -4.76 3.43
CA GLU A 53 12.16 -6.12 3.74
C GLU A 53 10.64 -6.28 3.77
N ASP A 54 9.91 -5.33 4.37
CA ASP A 54 8.45 -5.32 4.43
C ASP A 54 7.84 -5.19 3.02
N VAL A 55 8.47 -4.36 2.17
CA VAL A 55 8.04 -4.19 0.77
C VAL A 55 8.29 -5.47 -0.03
N ASN A 56 9.45 -6.12 0.16
CA ASN A 56 9.79 -7.36 -0.52
C ASN A 56 8.83 -8.50 -0.15
N LEU A 57 8.40 -8.57 1.12
CA LEU A 57 7.40 -9.54 1.55
C LEU A 57 6.06 -9.30 0.85
N ALA A 58 5.59 -8.05 0.81
CA ALA A 58 4.35 -7.68 0.13
C ALA A 58 4.38 -7.99 -1.38
N ILE A 59 5.51 -7.75 -2.06
CA ILE A 59 5.67 -8.12 -3.47
C ILE A 59 5.56 -9.63 -3.66
N ARG A 60 6.19 -10.43 -2.79
CA ARG A 60 6.13 -11.89 -2.86
C ARG A 60 4.74 -12.43 -2.58
N GLU A 61 4.00 -11.81 -1.66
CA GLU A 61 2.61 -12.16 -1.38
C GLU A 61 1.75 -11.99 -2.64
N ILE A 62 1.85 -10.82 -3.30
CA ILE A 62 1.15 -10.54 -4.55
C ILE A 62 1.52 -11.50 -5.70
N LEU A 63 2.79 -11.91 -5.80
CA LEU A 63 3.25 -12.78 -6.89
C LEU A 63 2.93 -14.27 -6.69
N ASN A 64 2.58 -14.68 -5.46
CA ASN A 64 2.27 -16.07 -5.12
C ASN A 64 0.75 -16.33 -4.96
N GLU A 65 -0.09 -15.30 -5.05
CA GLU A 65 -1.55 -15.40 -5.26
C GLU A 65 -1.89 -15.69 -6.73
#